data_AF-A0A942KPQ2-F1
#
_entry.id   AF-A0A942KPQ2-F1
#
_cell.length_a   1.000
_cell.length_b   1.000
_cell.length_c   1.000
_cell.angle_alpha   90.00
_cell.angle_beta   90.00
_cell.angle_gamma   90.00
#
_symmetry.space_group_name_H-M   'P 1'
#
loop_
_entity.id
_entity.type
_entity.pdbx_description
1 polymer ?
#
loop_
_entity_poly.entity_id
_entity_poly.type
_entity_poly.pdbx_seq_one_letter_code
_entity_poly.pdbx_strand_id
1 'polypeptide(L)' 'MRLEEPADYRKVEELTREAFWNHHLPGCDEHYLLHIMRDCGAFIRELDFVAEVGSSKMFCRLILLEKM' A
#
# COMPACT_ATOMS: atom_id res chain seq x y z
N MET A 1 12.80 -0.71 -8.19
CA MET A 1 11.63 0.12 -7.84
C MET A 1 10.85 0.36 -9.13
N ARG A 2 9.55 0.11 -9.12
CA ARG A 2 8.64 0.26 -10.28
C ARG A 2 7.26 0.73 -9.79
N LEU A 3 6.39 1.17 -10.70
CA LEU A 3 5.01 1.49 -10.35
C LEU A 3 4.26 0.23 -9.89
N GLU A 4 3.30 0.41 -8.97
CA GLU A 4 2.38 -0.65 -8.56
C GLU A 4 1.49 -1.07 -9.76
N GLU A 5 1.36 -2.38 -9.95
CA GLU A 5 0.44 -2.96 -10.92
C GLU A 5 -0.69 -3.71 -10.19
N PRO A 6 -1.85 -3.92 -10.83
CA PRO A 6 -2.96 -4.68 -10.23
C PRO A 6 -2.57 -6.08 -9.72
N ALA A 7 -1.54 -6.69 -10.29
CA ALA A 7 -1.00 -7.97 -9.84
C ALA A 7 -0.35 -7.91 -8.45
N ASP A 8 0.09 -6.73 -8.01
CA ASP A 8 0.75 -6.50 -6.72
C ASP A 8 -0.24 -6.27 -5.57
N TYR A 9 -1.48 -5.86 -5.89
CA TYR A 9 -2.40 -5.30 -4.90
C TYR A 9 -2.57 -6.17 -3.68
N ARG A 10 -2.83 -7.47 -3.91
CA ARG A 10 -2.99 -8.45 -2.84
C ARG A 10 -1.73 -8.57 -1.98
N LYS A 11 -0.56 -8.62 -2.60
CA LYS A 11 0.72 -8.79 -1.89
C LYS A 11 1.07 -7.56 -1.07
N VAL A 12 0.75 -6.36 -1.58
CA VAL A 12 0.90 -5.09 -0.87
C VAL A 12 -0.08 -5.00 0.31
N GLU A 13 -1.34 -5.38 0.13
CA GLU A 13 -2.34 -5.40 1.20
C GLU A 13 -1.96 -6.40 2.31
N GLU A 14 -1.53 -7.62 1.95
CA GLU A 14 -1.06 -8.62 2.91
C GLU A 14 0.16 -8.14 3.69
N LEU A 15 1.16 -7.54 3.01
CA LEU A 15 2.33 -6.98 3.67
C LEU A 15 1.96 -5.82 4.60
N THR A 16 1.07 -4.93 4.16
CA THR A 16 0.59 -3.79 4.96
C THR A 16 -0.11 -4.29 6.22
N ARG A 17 -1.00 -5.29 6.06
CA ARG A 17 -1.68 -5.95 7.17
C ARG A 17 -0.68 -6.52 8.18
N GLU A 18 0.36 -7.18 7.72
CA GLU A 18 1.40 -7.80 8.58
C GLU A 18 2.30 -6.76 9.25
N ALA A 19 2.67 -5.69 8.54
CA ALA A 19 3.52 -4.63 9.06
C ALA A 19 2.84 -3.82 10.18
N PHE A 20 1.51 -3.65 10.11
CA PHE A 20 0.73 -2.84 11.05
C PHE A 20 -0.14 -3.67 12.01
N TRP A 21 -0.09 -5.01 11.91
CA TRP A 21 -0.91 -5.89 12.74
C TRP A 21 -0.72 -5.63 14.23
N ASN A 22 -1.79 -5.29 14.93
CA ASN A 22 -1.81 -4.99 16.36
C ASN A 22 -0.87 -3.84 16.79
N HIS A 23 -0.40 -3.01 15.86
CA HIS A 23 0.57 -1.98 16.18
C HIS A 23 -0.08 -0.70 16.70
N HIS A 24 -1.26 -0.34 16.15
CA HIS A 24 -2.05 0.82 16.57
C HIS A 24 -3.33 0.42 17.31
N LEU A 25 -4.01 -0.62 16.84
CA LEU A 25 -5.29 -1.13 17.35
C LEU A 25 -5.31 -2.66 17.17
N PRO A 26 -6.18 -3.41 17.87
CA PRO A 26 -6.38 -4.82 17.58
C PRO A 26 -6.79 -5.04 16.12
N GLY A 27 -6.01 -5.84 15.37
CA GLY A 27 -6.15 -6.00 13.93
C GLY A 27 -5.29 -4.99 13.14
N CYS A 28 -5.77 -4.61 11.96
CA CYS A 28 -5.15 -3.60 11.09
C CYS A 28 -6.21 -3.11 10.10
N ASP A 29 -6.34 -1.79 9.95
CA ASP A 29 -7.27 -1.16 8.99
C ASP A 29 -6.52 -0.56 7.79
N GLU A 30 -5.20 -0.37 7.91
CA GLU A 30 -4.34 0.27 6.91
C GLU A 30 -4.35 -0.48 5.57
N HIS A 31 -4.42 -1.82 5.60
CA HIS A 31 -4.52 -2.63 4.39
C HIS A 31 -5.85 -2.37 3.64
N TYR A 32 -6.94 -2.15 4.36
CA TYR A 32 -8.25 -1.84 3.78
C TYR A 32 -8.33 -0.40 3.28
N LEU A 33 -7.72 0.55 4.00
CA LEU A 33 -7.58 1.93 3.54
C LEU A 33 -6.84 1.98 2.19
N LEU A 34 -5.75 1.22 2.07
CA LEU A 34 -4.98 1.12 0.85
C LEU A 34 -5.81 0.56 -0.33
N HIS A 35 -6.67 -0.43 -0.08
CA HIS A 35 -7.63 -0.94 -1.06
C HIS A 35 -8.57 0.16 -1.58
N ILE A 36 -9.23 0.89 -0.67
CA ILE A 36 -10.18 1.97 -1.03
C ILE A 36 -9.47 3.11 -1.76
N MET A 37 -8.25 3.46 -1.33
CA MET A 37 -7.53 4.61 -1.85
C MET A 37 -7.21 4.51 -3.34
N ARG A 38 -7.06 3.31 -3.90
CA ARG A 38 -6.78 3.13 -5.33
C ARG A 38 -7.91 3.64 -6.24
N ASP A 39 -9.13 3.66 -5.72
CA ASP A 39 -10.32 4.16 -6.42
C ASP A 39 -10.63 5.63 -6.09
N CYS A 40 -9.85 6.26 -5.21
CA CYS A 40 -10.02 7.66 -4.86
C CYS A 40 -9.59 8.56 -6.03
N GLY A 41 -10.42 9.55 -6.40
CA GLY A 41 -10.08 10.50 -7.46
C GLY A 41 -8.87 11.39 -7.16
N ALA A 42 -8.41 11.44 -5.91
CA ALA A 42 -7.20 12.14 -5.49
C ALA A 42 -5.94 11.24 -5.51
N PHE A 43 -6.07 9.96 -5.88
CA PHE A 43 -4.97 9.02 -5.94
C PHE A 43 -4.09 9.25 -7.16
N ILE A 44 -2.78 9.43 -6.94
CA ILE A 44 -1.80 9.68 -7.99
C ILE A 44 -1.01 8.39 -8.25
N ARG A 45 -1.43 7.64 -9.28
CA ARG A 45 -0.85 6.34 -9.64
C ARG A 45 0.63 6.45 -10.01
N GLU A 46 1.05 7.58 -10.56
CA GLU A 46 2.43 7.86 -10.95
C GLU A 46 3.37 8.01 -9.74
N LEU A 47 2.81 8.16 -8.54
CA LEU A 47 3.56 8.22 -7.28
C LEU A 47 3.46 6.93 -6.47
N ASP A 48 2.73 5.93 -6.96
CA ASP A 48 2.57 4.66 -6.27
C ASP A 48 3.61 3.66 -6.74
N PHE A 49 4.64 3.48 -5.91
CA PHE A 49 5.78 2.64 -6.23
C PHE A 49 5.87 1.44 -5.31
N VAL A 50 6.25 0.31 -5.91
CA VAL A 50 6.68 -0.89 -5.23
C VAL A 50 8.20 -1.07 -5.34
N ALA A 51 8.82 -1.39 -4.21
CA ALA A 51 10.21 -1.75 -4.13
C ALA A 51 10.35 -3.25 -3.82
N GLU A 52 10.77 -4.01 -4.83
CA GLU A 52 11.04 -5.44 -4.69
C GLU A 52 12.51 -5.69 -4.31
N VAL A 53 12.73 -6.44 -3.23
CA VAL A 53 14.05 -6.89 -2.77
C VAL A 53 14.08 -8.43 -2.78
N GLY A 54 14.81 -8.99 -3.73
CA GLY A 54 14.80 -10.43 -4.00
C GLY A 54 13.40 -10.91 -4.41
N SER A 55 13.04 -12.15 -4.10
CA SER A 55 11.75 -12.75 -4.50
C SER A 55 10.56 -12.42 -3.57
N SER A 56 10.79 -11.71 -2.45
CA SER A 56 9.87 -11.81 -1.30
C SER A 56 9.42 -10.50 -0.68
N LYS A 57 10.18 -9.40 -0.77
CA LYS A 57 9.85 -8.19 0.01
C LYS A 57 9.47 -7.05 -0.93
N MET A 58 8.25 -6.53 -0.79
CA MET A 58 7.68 -5.51 -1.67
C MET A 58 7.21 -4.31 -0.85
N PHE A 59 8.02 -3.26 -0.68
CA PHE A 59 7.55 -2.07 0.05
C PHE A 59 6.74 -1.16 -0.87
N CYS A 60 5.49 -0.86 -0.51
CA CYS A 60 4.66 0.17 -1.14
C CYS A 60 4.80 1.48 -0.35
N ARG A 61 5.01 2.61 -1.04
CA ARG A 61 4.94 3.94 -0.44
C ARG A 61 3.69 4.65 -0.95
N LEU A 62 2.65 4.64 -0.14
CA LEU A 62 1.46 5.44 -0.34
C LEU A 62 1.79 6.91 0.03
N ILE A 63 2.02 7.78 -0.95
CA ILE A 63 2.06 9.23 -0.69
C ILE A 63 0.64 9.75 -0.83
N LEU A 64 -0.06 9.91 0.31
CA LEU A 64 -1.22 10.80 0.38
C LEU A 64 -0.65 12.21 0.32
N LEU A 65 -0.86 12.94 -0.79
CA LEU A 65 -0.63 14.38 -0.79
C LEU A 65 -1.55 14.97 0.27
N GLU A 66 -0.97 15.47 1.35
CA GLU A 66 -1.61 16.46 2.21
C GLU A 66 -2.02 17.65 1.35
N LYS A 67 -3.23 17.60 0.81
CA LYS A 67 -3.98 18.76 0.35
C LYS A 67 -5.40 18.65 0.88
N MET A 68 -5.51 18.72 2.20
CA MET A 68 -6.62 19.36 2.91
C MET A 68 -6.07 20.05 4.15
#